data_AF-A0A849S301-F1
#
_entry.id   AF-A0A849S301-F1
#
_cell.length_a   1.000
_cell.length_b   1.000
_cell.length_c   1.000
_cell.angle_alpha   90.00
_cell.angle_beta   90.00
_cell.angle_gamma   90.00
#
_symmetry.space_group_name_H-M   'P 1'
#
loop_
_entity.id
_entity.type
_entity.pdbx_description
1 polymer ?
#
loop_
_entity_poly.entity_id
_entity_poly.type
_entity_poly.pdbx_seq_one_letter_code
_entity_poly.pdbx_strand_id
1 'polypeptide(L)' 'MFEVSENALMMSIQAIDQIAAQCSAKRDAVSGSQQADYDEIIEAYEIAAMELREVYEKARAEDADLPPYASLVR' A
#
# COMPACT_ATOMS: atom_id res chain seq x y z
N MET A 1 17.70 -13.90 -6.26
CA MET A 1 16.84 -12.77 -5.88
C MET A 1 15.46 -13.12 -6.41
N PHE A 2 14.42 -13.16 -5.57
CA PHE A 2 13.07 -13.44 -6.04
C PHE A 2 12.54 -12.19 -6.74
N GLU A 3 12.22 -12.30 -8.01
CA GLU A 3 11.58 -11.24 -8.77
C GLU A 3 10.07 -11.33 -8.55
N VAL A 4 9.48 -10.29 -7.98
CA VAL A 4 8.03 -10.17 -7.86
C VAL A 4 7.52 -9.74 -9.22
N SER A 5 6.60 -10.52 -9.82
CA SER A 5 6.00 -10.14 -11.09
C SER A 5 5.28 -8.80 -10.99
N GLU A 6 5.27 -8.02 -12.07
CA GLU A 6 4.54 -6.74 -12.18
C GLU A 6 3.08 -6.83 -11.71
N ASN A 7 2.37 -7.89 -12.09
CA ASN A 7 1.00 -8.15 -11.64
C ASN A 7 0.89 -8.35 -10.12
N ALA A 8 1.84 -9.08 -9.53
CA ALA A 8 1.88 -9.27 -8.09
C ALA A 8 2.21 -7.96 -7.35
N LEU A 9 3.07 -7.12 -7.93
CA LEU A 9 3.39 -5.80 -7.39
C LEU A 9 2.16 -4.88 -7.41
N MET A 10 1.46 -4.79 -8.55
CA MET A 10 0.22 -4.02 -8.67
C MET A 10 -0.85 -4.48 -7.68
N MET A 11 -1.10 -5.80 -7.60
CA MET A 11 -2.08 -6.36 -6.66
C MET A 11 -1.71 -6.07 -5.20
N SER A 12 -0.42 -6.13 -4.86
CA SER A 12 0.04 -5.84 -3.50
C SER A 12 -0.18 -4.37 -3.12
N ILE A 13 0.11 -3.44 -4.04
CA ILE A 13 -0.15 -2.00 -3.84
C ILE A 13 -1.64 -1.75 -3.62
N GLN A 14 -2.50 -2.29 -4.48
CA GLN A 14 -3.96 -2.13 -4.37
C GLN A 14 -4.52 -2.75 -3.09
N ALA A 15 -3.98 -3.90 -2.66
CA ALA A 15 -4.42 -4.55 -1.44
C ALA A 15 -4.06 -3.72 -0.19
N ILE A 16 -2.83 -3.20 -0.12
CA ILE A 16 -2.38 -2.38 1.01
C ILE A 16 -3.17 -1.08 1.09
N ASP A 17 -3.40 -0.40 -0.04
CA ASP A 17 -4.23 0.80 -0.10
C ASP A 17 -5.65 0.56 0.45
N GLN A 18 -6.30 -0.53 0.01
CA GLN A 18 -7.62 -0.91 0.49
C GLN A 18 -7.65 -1.26 1.98
N ILE A 19 -6.63 -1.97 2.47
CA ILE A 19 -6.55 -2.36 3.88
C ILE A 19 -6.31 -1.11 4.75
N ALA A 20 -5.41 -0.22 4.35
CA ALA A 20 -5.14 1.04 5.05
C ALA A 20 -6.41 1.91 5.15
N ALA A 21 -7.17 2.02 4.06
CA ALA A 21 -8.45 2.74 4.05
C ALA A 21 -9.50 2.09 4.99
N GLN A 22 -9.57 0.75 5.02
CA GLN A 22 -10.45 0.01 5.93
C GLN A 22 -10.04 0.17 7.39
N CYS A 23 -8.74 0.12 7.68
CA CYS A 23 -8.20 0.36 9.01
C CYS A 23 -8.51 1.78 9.47
N SER A 24 -8.34 2.78 8.60
CA SER A 24 -8.68 4.18 8.88
C SER A 24 -10.17 4.35 9.21
N ALA A 25 -11.06 3.73 8.43
CA ALA A 25 -12.50 3.78 8.70
C ALA A 25 -12.87 3.11 10.04
N LYS A 26 -12.21 2.01 10.42
CA LYS A 26 -12.42 1.33 11.71
C LYS A 26 -11.84 2.13 12.87
N ARG A 27 -10.66 2.72 12.67
CA ARG A 27 -9.98 3.61 13.61
C ARG A 27 -10.88 4.77 14.01
N ASP A 28 -11.52 5.41 13.04
CA ASP A 28 -12.42 6.54 13.28
C ASP A 28 -13.74 6.14 13.98
N ALA A 29 -14.07 4.85 13.98
CA ALA A 29 -15.24 4.31 14.66
C ALA A 29 -14.97 3.86 16.12
N VAL A 30 -13.70 3.86 16.55
CA VAL A 30 -13.29 3.43 17.90
C VAL A 30 -12.58 4.55 18.66
N SER A 31 -12.29 4.34 19.95
CA SER A 31 -11.55 5.30 20.78
C SER A 31 -10.66 4.59 21.80
N GLY A 32 -9.73 5.33 22.41
CA GLY A 32 -8.85 4.80 23.46
C GLY A 32 -7.80 3.84 22.90
N SER A 33 -7.54 2.73 23.61
CA SER A 33 -6.49 1.78 23.22
C SER A 33 -6.72 1.16 21.85
N GLN A 34 -7.97 0.87 21.48
CA GLN A 34 -8.30 0.29 20.18
C GLN A 34 -7.97 1.24 19.02
N GLN A 35 -8.09 2.55 19.23
CA GLN A 35 -7.71 3.55 18.24
C GLN A 35 -6.19 3.58 18.04
N ALA A 36 -5.42 3.49 19.14
CA ALA A 36 -3.97 3.42 19.10
C ALA A 36 -3.48 2.16 18.37
N ASP A 37 -4.11 1.01 18.60
CA ASP A 37 -3.79 -0.23 17.88
C ASP A 37 -3.96 -0.08 16.36
N TYR A 38 -5.01 0.61 15.91
CA TYR A 38 -5.19 0.90 14.48
C TYR A 38 -4.20 1.93 13.96
N ASP A 39 -3.84 2.95 14.74
CA ASP A 39 -2.84 3.95 14.34
C ASP A 39 -1.48 3.26 14.03
N GLU A 40 -1.05 2.32 14.89
CA GLU A 40 0.18 1.53 14.65
C GLU A 40 0.09 0.65 13.39
N ILE A 41 -1.07 0.02 13.17
CA ILE A 41 -1.30 -0.82 11.97
C ILE A 41 -1.28 0.02 10.69
N ILE A 42 -1.89 1.20 10.71
CA ILE A 42 -1.95 2.11 9.57
C ILE A 42 -0.53 2.60 9.22
N GLU A 43 0.26 3.02 10.22
CA GLU A 43 1.65 3.44 10.01
C GLU A 43 2.48 2.33 9.33
N ALA A 44 2.34 1.08 9.77
CA ALA A 44 3.04 -0.05 9.15
C ALA A 44 2.64 -0.25 7.67
N TYR A 45 1.36 -0.06 7.33
CA TYR A 45 0.89 -0.14 5.94
C TYR A 45 1.35 1.03 5.08
N GLU A 46 1.44 2.24 5.63
CA GLU A 46 1.98 3.41 4.92
C GLU A 46 3.45 3.21 4.55
N ILE A 47 4.25 2.67 5.48
CA ILE A 47 5.65 2.31 5.22
C ILE A 47 5.74 1.26 4.10
N ALA A 48 4.95 0.18 4.19
CA ALA A 48 4.91 -0.83 3.15
C ALA A 48 4.48 -0.28 1.78
N ALA A 49 3.50 0.64 1.75
CA ALA A 49 3.05 1.30 0.53
C ALA A 49 4.15 2.17 -0.09
N MET A 50 4.95 2.86 0.73
CA MET A 50 6.10 3.65 0.27
C MET A 50 7.18 2.77 -0.36
N GLU A 51 7.52 1.64 0.26
CA GLU A 51 8.52 0.71 -0.28
C GLU A 51 8.05 0.11 -1.61
N LEU A 52 6.80 -0.34 -1.69
CA LEU A 52 6.22 -0.89 -2.92
C LEU A 52 6.14 0.16 -4.02
N ARG A 53 5.85 1.42 -3.69
CA ARG A 53 5.88 2.53 -4.65
C ARG A 53 7.27 2.71 -5.24
N GLU A 54 8.32 2.65 -4.43
CA GLU A 54 9.70 2.79 -4.92
C GLU A 54 10.04 1.66 -5.90
N VAL A 55 9.69 0.41 -5.56
CA VAL A 55 9.90 -0.75 -6.44
C VAL A 55 9.10 -0.61 -7.73
N TYR A 56 7.85 -0.15 -7.64
CA TYR A 56 6.96 0.04 -8.79
C TYR A 56 7.46 1.10 -9.76
N GLU A 57 7.88 2.26 -9.25
CA GLU A 57 8.38 3.34 -10.10
C GLU A 57 9.73 2.98 -10.73
N LYS A 58 10.57 2.17 -10.06
CA LYS A 58 11.78 1.59 -10.68
C LYS A 58 11.41 0.65 -11.83
N ALA A 59 10.50 -0.30 -11.60
CA ALA A 59 10.04 -1.22 -12.64
C ALA A 59 9.46 -0.48 -13.86
N ARG A 60 8.63 0.55 -13.60
CA ARG A 60 8.05 1.40 -14.63
C ARG A 60 9.09 2.22 -15.41
N ALA A 61 10.16 2.67 -14.76
CA ALA A 61 11.25 3.37 -15.42
C ALA A 61 12.13 2.45 -16.29
N GLU A 62 12.14 1.15 -15.99
CA GLU A 62 12.89 0.11 -16.71
C GLU A 62 12.13 -0.51 -17.89
N ASP A 63 11.17 0.23 -18.47
CA ASP A 63 10.41 -0.11 -19.69
C ASP A 63 9.26 -1.13 -19.48
N ALA A 64 8.78 -1.27 -18.25
CA ALA A 64 7.53 -2.01 -17.99
C ALA A 64 6.31 -1.19 -18.46
N ASP A 65 5.36 -1.83 -19.16
CA ASP A 65 4.06 -1.25 -19.58
C ASP A 65 3.11 -1.10 -18.38
N LEU A 66 3.56 -0.35 -17.39
CA LEU A 66 2.90 -0.14 -16.11
C LEU A 66 2.19 1.22 -16.11
N PRO A 67 0.93 1.27 -15.64
CA PRO A 67 0.23 2.53 -15.51
C PRO A 67 0.90 3.44 -14.45
N PRO A 68 0.54 4.73 -14.36
CA PRO A 68 1.06 5.59 -13.29
C PRO A 68 0.64 5.05 -11.91
N TYR A 69 1.50 5.13 -10.90
CA TYR A 69 1.19 4.68 -9.53
C TYR A 69 -0.13 5.27 -9.00
N ALA A 70 -0.40 6.54 -9.30
CA ALA A 70 -1.63 7.23 -8.92
C ALA A 70 -2.93 6.61 -9.49
N SER A 71 -2.84 5.70 -10.46
CA SER A 71 -3.99 4.94 -10.97
C SER A 71 -4.30 3.68 -10.14
N LEU A 72 -3.37 3.23 -9.30
CA LEU A 72 -3.50 2.03 -8.47
C LEU A 72 -4.08 2.31 -7.08
N VAL A 73 -3.91 3.54 -6.58
CA VAL A 73 -4.30 3.97 -5.23
C VAL A 73 -5.42 5.01 -5.31
N ARG A 74 -6.27 5.10 -4.26
CA ARG A 74 -7.46 5.99 -4.24
C ARG A 74 -7.32 7.19 -3.31
#